data_AF-A0A965MIU1-F1
#
_entry.id   AF-A0A965MIU1-F1
#
_cell.length_a   1.000
_cell.length_b   1.000
_cell.length_c   1.000
_cell.angle_alpha   90.00
_cell.angle_beta   90.00
_cell.angle_gamma   90.00
#
_symmetry.space_group_name_H-M   'P 1'
#
loop_
_entity.id
_entity.type
_entity.pdbx_description
1 polymer ?
#
loop_
_entity_poly.entity_id
_entity_poly.type
_entity_poly.pdbx_seq_one_letter_code
_entity_poly.pdbx_strand_id
1 'polypeptide(L)'
;MTMIRFFFASFFVLISAEQIWADTTNREKQISPVPAIFVGGVGLSCLADGDIAKFLLLTKDRKQLGKAVFDNDDVRYDFFEQRKITPRSYSYEADDDKLNPIKLDRQSLHLKYDQDYICELLSITDLHKAAKNHLRKLLSKNKI
;
A
#
# COMPACT_ATOMS: atom_id res chain seq x y z
N MET A 1 -17.40 80.50 -8.83
CA MET A 1 -16.07 80.61 -9.47
C MET A 1 -15.26 79.40 -9.03
N THR A 2 -14.99 78.55 -10.01
CA THR A 2 -14.06 77.41 -10.07
C THR A 2 -13.00 77.30 -8.97
N MET A 3 -12.91 76.12 -8.34
CA MET A 3 -11.69 75.30 -8.44
C MET A 3 -11.92 73.89 -7.85
N ILE A 4 -12.08 72.93 -8.77
CA ILE A 4 -11.81 71.52 -8.54
C ILE A 4 -10.30 71.39 -8.25
N ARG A 5 -9.94 70.71 -7.16
CA ARG A 5 -8.59 70.18 -6.96
C ARG A 5 -8.69 68.70 -6.64
N PHE A 6 -8.50 67.90 -7.68
CA PHE A 6 -8.01 66.53 -7.55
C PHE A 6 -6.63 66.58 -6.89
N PHE A 7 -6.45 65.83 -5.80
CA PHE A 7 -5.13 65.37 -5.40
C PHE A 7 -5.15 63.85 -5.29
N PHE A 8 -4.30 63.28 -6.14
CA PHE A 8 -4.00 61.88 -6.33
C PHE A 8 -3.21 61.32 -5.14
N ALA A 9 -3.34 60.00 -4.98
CA ALA A 9 -2.29 59.08 -4.54
C ALA A 9 -1.80 59.14 -3.07
N SER A 10 -2.19 58.14 -2.28
CA SER A 10 -1.38 56.92 -2.15
C SER A 10 -2.02 55.99 -1.13
N PHE A 11 -2.62 54.93 -1.65
CA PHE A 11 -3.13 53.80 -0.89
C PHE A 11 -1.91 52.98 -0.43
N PHE A 12 -1.37 53.28 0.75
CA PHE A 12 -0.32 52.46 1.37
C PHE A 12 -1.00 51.25 2.02
N VAL A 13 -1.28 50.22 1.23
CA VAL A 13 -1.59 48.89 1.77
C VAL A 13 -0.26 48.33 2.26
N LEU A 14 -0.09 48.32 3.58
CA LEU A 14 0.86 47.41 4.23
C LEU A 14 0.39 45.99 3.90
N ILE A 15 0.93 45.44 2.81
CA ILE A 15 0.92 44.00 2.58
C ILE A 15 1.91 43.46 3.59
N SER A 16 1.41 43.11 4.77
CA SER A 16 2.08 42.15 5.63
C SER A 16 2.28 40.91 4.77
N ALA A 17 3.49 40.75 4.24
CA ALA A 17 3.94 39.47 3.73
C ALA A 17 3.99 38.55 4.95
N GLU A 18 2.84 37.96 5.29
CA GLU A 18 2.85 36.67 5.95
C GLU A 18 3.66 35.79 5.02
N GLN A 19 4.92 35.58 5.38
CA GLN A 19 5.66 34.42 4.95
C GLN A 19 4.77 33.26 5.40
N ILE A 20 3.91 32.80 4.49
CA ILE A 20 3.39 31.46 4.52
C ILE A 20 4.66 30.64 4.36
N TRP A 21 5.25 30.31 5.50
CA TRP A 21 6.08 29.14 5.63
C TRP A 21 5.17 28.04 5.12
N ALA A 22 5.31 27.75 3.83
CA ALA A 22 4.85 26.50 3.27
C ALA A 22 5.63 25.48 4.08
N ASP A 23 4.99 25.03 5.14
CA ASP A 23 5.47 24.04 6.05
C ASP A 23 5.55 22.78 5.21
N THR A 24 6.69 22.61 4.52
CA THR A 24 7.10 21.36 3.89
C THR A 24 7.59 20.43 4.98
N THR A 25 6.92 20.39 6.13
CA THR A 25 6.91 19.20 6.96
C THR A 25 6.54 18.10 6.00
N ASN A 26 7.51 17.21 5.77
CA ASN A 26 7.27 15.86 5.31
C ASN A 26 6.02 15.39 6.05
N ARG A 27 4.85 15.49 5.42
CA ARG A 27 3.75 14.60 5.73
C ARG A 27 4.30 13.26 5.30
N GLU A 28 5.02 12.63 6.22
CA GLU A 28 5.37 11.24 6.17
C GLU A 28 4.00 10.57 6.08
N LYS A 29 3.55 10.36 4.84
CA LYS A 29 2.19 9.94 4.52
C LYS A 29 1.92 8.75 5.40
N GLN A 30 0.91 8.88 6.26
CA GLN A 30 0.66 7.95 7.34
C GLN A 30 0.15 6.65 6.73
N ILE A 31 1.09 5.77 6.33
CA ILE A 31 0.76 4.48 5.73
C ILE A 31 0.12 3.61 6.81
N SER A 32 -1.01 2.99 6.46
CA SER A 32 -1.81 2.17 7.35
C SER A 32 -0.96 1.07 8.00
N PRO A 33 -1.10 0.84 9.33
CA PRO A 33 -0.39 -0.23 10.01
C PRO A 33 -0.88 -1.60 9.52
N VAL A 34 -0.04 -2.63 9.69
CA VAL A 34 -0.46 -4.01 9.42
C VAL A 34 -1.65 -4.39 10.33
N PRO A 35 -2.73 -4.99 9.80
CA PRO A 35 -3.86 -5.40 10.62
C PRO A 35 -3.44 -6.36 11.75
N ALA A 36 -3.95 -6.11 12.96
CA ALA A 36 -3.56 -6.85 14.18
C ALA A 36 -3.80 -8.37 14.09
N ILE A 37 -4.74 -8.81 13.26
CA ILE A 37 -5.04 -10.23 13.00
C ILE A 37 -3.84 -11.02 12.46
N PHE A 38 -2.84 -10.35 11.85
CA PHE A 38 -1.64 -10.99 11.31
C PHE A 38 -0.46 -11.01 12.28
N VAL A 39 -0.62 -10.49 13.51
CA VAL A 39 0.45 -10.53 14.53
C VAL A 39 0.82 -11.99 14.85
N GLY A 40 2.11 -12.31 14.79
CA GLY A 40 2.61 -13.69 14.94
C GLY A 40 2.38 -14.58 13.71
N GLY A 41 1.89 -14.01 12.61
CA GLY A 41 1.79 -14.63 11.30
C GLY A 41 3.10 -14.65 10.52
N VAL A 42 3.01 -14.89 9.21
CA VAL A 42 4.15 -14.83 8.28
C VAL A 42 3.82 -13.95 7.08
N GLY A 43 4.84 -13.27 6.54
CA GLY A 43 4.74 -12.56 5.27
C GLY A 43 5.28 -13.40 4.12
N LEU A 44 4.72 -13.19 2.92
CA LEU A 44 5.18 -13.77 1.67
C LEU A 44 5.37 -12.67 0.64
N SER A 45 6.60 -12.51 0.15
CA SER A 45 6.90 -11.67 -1.00
C SER A 45 6.97 -12.55 -2.24
N CYS A 46 6.03 -12.39 -3.16
CA CYS A 46 5.85 -13.28 -4.31
C CYS A 46 6.19 -12.54 -5.59
N LEU A 47 7.08 -13.11 -6.39
CA LEU A 47 7.54 -12.54 -7.66
C LEU A 47 7.09 -13.42 -8.82
N ALA A 48 6.63 -12.78 -9.89
CA ALA A 48 6.40 -13.39 -11.19
C ALA A 48 7.31 -12.75 -12.24
N ASP A 49 7.47 -13.44 -13.37
CA ASP A 49 8.33 -13.02 -14.48
C ASP A 49 8.06 -11.55 -14.86
N GLY A 50 9.10 -10.71 -14.80
CA GLY A 50 9.02 -9.27 -15.14
C GLY A 50 8.81 -8.31 -13.96
N ASP A 51 9.26 -8.66 -12.75
CA ASP A 51 9.23 -7.82 -11.52
C ASP A 51 7.83 -7.58 -10.90
N ILE A 52 6.81 -8.32 -11.35
CA ILE A 52 5.46 -8.22 -10.75
C ILE A 52 5.51 -8.84 -9.35
N ALA A 53 5.32 -7.99 -8.34
CA ALA A 53 5.36 -8.39 -6.94
C ALA A 53 3.96 -8.41 -6.32
N LYS A 54 3.62 -9.49 -5.62
CA LYS A 54 2.49 -9.57 -4.68
C LYS A 54 3.03 -9.72 -3.27
N PHE A 55 2.41 -9.05 -2.30
CA PHE A 55 2.79 -9.14 -0.90
C PHE A 55 1.62 -9.71 -0.12
N LEU A 56 1.81 -10.87 0.50
CA LEU A 56 0.75 -11.59 1.22
C LEU A 56 1.10 -11.75 2.69
N LEU A 57 0.09 -11.67 3.56
CA LEU A 57 0.17 -11.94 4.98
C LEU A 57 -0.65 -13.19 5.29
N LEU A 58 -0.08 -14.15 6.01
CA LEU A 58 -0.83 -15.29 6.54
C LEU A 58 -0.93 -15.18 8.06
N THR A 59 -2.13 -15.38 8.59
CA THR A 59 -2.35 -15.47 10.04
C THR A 59 -1.59 -16.65 10.63
N LYS A 60 -1.31 -16.60 11.94
CA LYS A 60 -0.59 -17.67 12.65
C LYS A 60 -1.21 -19.05 12.45
N ASP A 61 -2.54 -19.12 12.46
CA ASP A 61 -3.34 -20.34 12.28
C ASP A 61 -3.62 -20.67 10.80
N ARG A 62 -3.14 -19.85 9.86
CA ARG A 62 -3.28 -20.04 8.41
C ARG A 62 -4.74 -20.04 7.93
N LYS A 63 -5.66 -19.48 8.72
CA LYS A 63 -7.09 -19.40 8.37
C LYS A 63 -7.42 -18.20 7.48
N GLN A 64 -6.61 -17.15 7.53
CA GLN A 64 -6.80 -15.96 6.71
C GLN A 64 -5.53 -15.59 5.98
N LEU A 65 -5.72 -15.14 4.75
CA LEU A 65 -4.71 -14.58 3.87
C LEU A 65 -5.06 -13.12 3.61
N GLY A 66 -4.12 -12.21 3.84
CA GLY A 66 -4.23 -10.80 3.46
C GLY A 66 -3.37 -10.52 2.24
N LYS A 67 -3.91 -9.96 1.17
CA LYS A 67 -3.16 -9.53 -0.01
C LYS A 67 -3.01 -8.02 0.00
N ALA A 68 -1.79 -7.53 -0.09
CA ALA A 68 -1.54 -6.09 -0.19
C ALA A 68 -2.15 -5.52 -1.48
N VAL A 69 -2.89 -4.43 -1.34
CA VAL A 69 -3.43 -3.62 -2.42
C VAL A 69 -2.85 -2.22 -2.28
N PHE A 70 -2.31 -1.71 -3.38
CA PHE A 70 -1.70 -0.39 -3.44
C PHE A 70 -2.71 0.58 -4.05
N ASP A 71 -3.19 1.52 -3.23
CA ASP A 71 -4.14 2.54 -3.67
C ASP A 71 -3.54 3.92 -3.36
N ASN A 72 -3.27 4.69 -4.42
CA ASN A 72 -2.54 5.96 -4.38
C ASN A 72 -1.22 5.87 -3.59
N ASP A 73 -1.27 6.24 -2.32
CA ASP A 73 -0.15 6.34 -1.40
C ASP A 73 -0.25 5.47 -0.15
N ASP A 74 -1.22 4.55 -0.10
CA ASP A 74 -1.41 3.63 1.01
C ASP A 74 -1.30 2.16 0.61
N VAL A 75 -1.02 1.31 1.60
CA VAL A 75 -1.00 -0.14 1.49
C VAL A 75 -2.17 -0.69 2.30
N ARG A 76 -3.21 -1.13 1.62
CA ARG A 76 -4.37 -1.83 2.20
C ARG A 76 -4.23 -3.33 2.03
N TYR A 77 -5.08 -4.10 2.70
CA TYR A 77 -5.09 -5.56 2.56
C TYR A 77 -6.49 -6.08 2.26
N ASP A 78 -6.63 -6.81 1.15
CA ASP A 78 -7.81 -7.63 0.86
C ASP A 78 -7.71 -8.94 1.65
N PHE A 79 -8.81 -9.41 2.24
CA PHE A 79 -8.83 -10.63 3.04
C PHE A 79 -9.48 -11.79 2.30
N PHE A 80 -8.89 -12.97 2.47
CA PHE A 80 -9.34 -14.22 1.88
C PHE A 80 -9.42 -15.28 2.98
N GLU A 81 -10.50 -16.05 2.97
CA GLU A 81 -10.73 -17.12 3.93
C GLU A 81 -10.15 -18.44 3.44
N GLN A 82 -9.61 -19.22 4.37
CA GLN A 82 -9.14 -20.56 4.09
C GLN A 82 -10.31 -21.50 3.82
N ARG A 83 -10.35 -22.08 2.62
CA ARG A 83 -11.37 -23.05 2.21
C ARG A 83 -10.89 -24.49 2.33
N LYS A 84 -9.62 -24.73 2.00
CA LYS A 84 -9.03 -26.07 2.07
C LYS A 84 -7.59 -26.05 2.55
N ILE A 85 -7.25 -26.94 3.48
CA ILE A 85 -5.89 -27.22 3.92
C ILE A 85 -5.57 -28.66 3.54
N THR A 86 -4.40 -28.85 2.93
CA THR A 86 -3.79 -30.16 2.72
C THR A 86 -2.38 -30.16 3.31
N PRO A 87 -1.75 -31.34 3.46
CA PRO A 87 -0.34 -31.39 3.87
C PRO A 87 0.59 -30.60 2.95
N ARG A 88 0.24 -30.48 1.66
CA ARG A 88 1.07 -29.83 0.65
C ARG A 88 0.68 -28.38 0.37
N SER A 89 -0.58 -28.00 0.51
CA SER A 89 -1.05 -26.68 0.07
C SER A 89 -2.16 -26.09 0.93
N TYR A 90 -2.24 -24.77 0.86
CA TYR A 90 -3.37 -23.98 1.35
C TYR A 90 -4.17 -23.43 0.17
N SER A 91 -5.49 -23.36 0.32
CA SER A 91 -6.41 -22.77 -0.65
C SER A 91 -7.26 -21.71 0.03
N TYR A 92 -7.25 -20.49 -0.51
CA TYR A 92 -7.97 -19.34 -0.01
C TYR A 92 -8.90 -18.78 -1.08
N GLU A 93 -10.06 -18.25 -0.67
CA GLU A 93 -11.03 -17.60 -1.56
C GLU A 93 -11.48 -16.29 -0.94
N ALA A 94 -11.81 -15.31 -1.78
CA ALA A 94 -12.57 -14.15 -1.34
C ALA A 94 -14.03 -14.60 -1.18
N ASP A 95 -14.79 -13.97 -0.29
CA ASP A 95 -16.19 -14.36 -0.10
C ASP A 95 -17.03 -14.24 -1.38
N ASP A 96 -16.64 -13.33 -2.26
CA ASP A 96 -17.36 -13.00 -3.50
C ASP A 96 -16.81 -13.69 -4.76
N ASP A 97 -15.64 -14.34 -4.69
CA ASP A 97 -15.00 -15.01 -5.84
C ASP A 97 -14.54 -16.43 -5.49
N LYS A 98 -15.44 -17.38 -5.73
CA LYS A 98 -15.21 -18.83 -5.55
C LYS A 98 -14.57 -19.50 -6.76
N LEU A 99 -14.45 -18.80 -7.90
CA LEU A 99 -13.99 -19.40 -9.16
C LEU A 99 -12.46 -19.39 -9.26
N ASN A 100 -11.80 -18.43 -8.60
CA ASN A 100 -10.34 -18.27 -8.64
C ASN A 100 -9.70 -18.38 -7.25
N PRO A 101 -9.64 -19.60 -6.65
CA PRO A 101 -8.99 -19.79 -5.37
C PRO A 101 -7.48 -19.54 -5.47
N ILE A 102 -6.95 -18.76 -4.52
CA ILE A 102 -5.52 -18.60 -4.31
C ILE A 102 -4.97 -19.90 -3.73
N LYS A 103 -4.00 -20.53 -4.41
CA LYS A 103 -3.36 -21.75 -3.93
C LYS A 103 -1.90 -21.49 -3.62
N LEU A 104 -1.47 -21.88 -2.42
CA LEU A 104 -0.09 -21.78 -1.97
C LEU A 104 0.45 -23.18 -1.66
N ASP A 105 1.48 -23.62 -2.40
CA ASP A 105 2.26 -24.81 -2.03
C ASP A 105 3.19 -24.46 -0.87
N ARG A 106 3.16 -25.29 0.18
CA ARG A 106 3.85 -25.06 1.44
C ARG A 106 5.35 -25.36 1.36
N GLN A 107 5.76 -26.23 0.44
CA GLN A 107 7.14 -26.69 0.33
C GLN A 107 7.90 -25.83 -0.67
N SER A 108 7.33 -25.63 -1.85
CA SER A 108 7.98 -24.82 -2.89
C SER A 108 7.71 -23.32 -2.74
N LEU A 109 6.80 -22.93 -1.84
CA LEU A 109 6.30 -21.55 -1.71
C LEU A 109 5.79 -21.00 -3.05
N HIS A 110 5.28 -21.90 -3.89
CA HIS A 110 4.69 -21.55 -5.16
C HIS A 110 3.25 -21.11 -4.97
N LEU A 111 2.92 -19.92 -5.46
CA LEU A 111 1.60 -19.32 -5.36
C LEU A 111 0.95 -19.28 -6.75
N LYS A 112 -0.22 -19.89 -6.86
CA LYS A 112 -1.08 -19.81 -8.04
C LYS A 112 -2.27 -18.90 -7.75
N TYR A 113 -2.39 -17.81 -8.50
CA TYR A 113 -3.49 -16.86 -8.43
C TYR A 113 -3.94 -16.43 -9.84
N ASP A 114 -3.67 -15.19 -10.24
CA ASP A 114 -3.83 -14.66 -11.61
C ASP A 114 -2.77 -15.23 -12.56
N GLN A 115 -1.60 -15.50 -12.01
CA GLN A 115 -0.50 -16.22 -12.65
C GLN A 115 0.26 -17.01 -11.57
N ASP A 116 1.34 -17.66 -11.97
CA ASP A 116 2.22 -18.41 -11.09
C ASP A 116 3.32 -17.49 -10.52
N TYR A 117 3.56 -17.56 -9.21
CA TYR A 117 4.57 -16.77 -8.49
C TYR A 117 5.43 -17.66 -7.62
N ILE A 118 6.69 -17.27 -7.45
CA ILE A 118 7.59 -17.86 -6.46
C ILE A 118 7.69 -16.90 -5.29
N CYS A 119 7.36 -17.41 -4.10
CA CYS A 119 7.35 -16.61 -2.88
C CYS A 119 8.56 -16.87 -1.99
N GLU A 120 8.98 -15.81 -1.31
CA GLU A 120 9.94 -15.85 -0.21
C GLU A 120 9.22 -15.55 1.12
N LEU A 121 9.60 -16.28 2.17
CA LEU A 121 9.10 -16.06 3.52
C LEU A 121 9.80 -14.86 4.16
N LEU A 122 9.00 -13.94 4.70
CA LEU A 122 9.47 -12.77 5.42
C LEU A 122 8.77 -12.65 6.77
N SER A 123 9.38 -11.93 7.71
CA SER A 123 8.65 -11.45 8.88
C SER A 123 7.55 -10.48 8.43
N ILE A 124 6.49 -10.33 9.22
CA ILE A 124 5.40 -9.39 8.93
C ILE A 124 5.95 -7.95 8.76
N THR A 125 6.90 -7.57 9.62
CA THR A 125 7.55 -6.26 9.57
C THR A 125 8.36 -6.07 8.28
N ASP A 126 9.16 -7.06 7.90
CA ASP A 126 10.00 -7.00 6.70
C ASP A 126 9.14 -6.98 5.43
N LEU A 127 8.08 -7.78 5.39
CA LEU A 127 7.12 -7.75 4.29
C LEU A 127 6.47 -6.38 4.16
N HIS A 128 6.00 -5.80 5.28
CA HIS A 128 5.37 -4.49 5.26
C HIS A 128 6.35 -3.41 4.78
N LYS A 129 7.62 -3.48 5.20
CA LYS A 129 8.69 -2.60 4.69
C LYS A 129 8.94 -2.82 3.19
N ALA A 130 8.95 -4.07 2.72
CA ALA A 130 9.11 -4.41 1.32
C ALA A 130 7.96 -3.87 0.46
N ALA A 131 6.72 -4.04 0.91
CA ALA A 131 5.53 -3.48 0.26
C ALA A 131 5.59 -1.95 0.18
N LYS A 132 5.99 -1.27 1.27
CA LYS A 132 6.22 0.19 1.27
C LYS A 132 7.27 0.62 0.25
N ASN A 133 8.39 -0.10 0.19
CA ASN A 133 9.45 0.19 -0.77
C ASN A 133 8.99 -0.04 -2.20
N HIS A 134 8.16 -1.07 -2.44
CA HIS A 134 7.55 -1.31 -3.75
C HIS A 134 6.61 -0.17 -4.14
N LEU A 135 5.73 0.27 -3.25
CA LEU A 135 4.86 1.43 -3.48
C LEU A 135 5.67 2.69 -3.81
N ARG A 136 6.74 2.98 -3.06
CA ARG A 136 7.64 4.11 -3.34
C ARG A 136 8.27 4.01 -4.74
N LYS A 137 8.68 2.81 -5.16
CA LYS A 137 9.19 2.58 -6.52
C LYS A 137 8.11 2.86 -7.57
N LEU A 138 6.89 2.36 -7.39
CA LEU A 138 5.77 2.62 -8.30
C LEU A 138 5.49 4.12 -8.44
N LEU A 139 5.40 4.83 -7.32
CA LEU A 139 5.19 6.28 -7.30
C LEU A 139 6.35 7.06 -7.96
N SER A 140 7.60 6.60 -7.77
CA SER A 140 8.76 7.23 -8.40
C SER A 140 8.85 7.02 -9.92
N LYS A 141 8.39 5.86 -10.42
CA LYS A 141 8.33 5.54 -11.84
C LYS A 141 7.18 6.27 -12.54
N ASN A 142 6.06 6.46 -11.84
CA ASN A 142 4.89 7.21 -12.29
C ASN A 142 4.99 8.73 -12.01
N LYS A 143 6.21 9.29 -11.92
CA LYS A 143 6.40 10.75 -11.92
C LYS A 143 5.92 11.31 -13.27
N ILE A 144 4.65 11.68 -13.32
CA ILE A 144 4.07 12.64 -14.29
C ILE A 144 4.55 14.03 -13.88
#